data_AF-A0A519LGL8-F1
#
_entry.id   AF-A0A519LGL8-F1
#
_cell.length_a   1.000
_cell.length_b   1.000
_cell.length_c   1.000
_cell.angle_alpha   90.00
_cell.angle_beta   90.00
_cell.angle_gamma   90.00
#
_symmetry.space_group_name_H-M   'P 1'
#
loop_
_entity.id
_entity.type
_entity.pdbx_description
1 polymer ?
#
loop_
_entity_poly.entity_id
_entity_poly.type
_entity_poly.pdbx_seq_one_letter_code
_entity_poly.pdbx_strand_id
1 'polypeptide(L)'
;SEDLTWASYGNYDLNMLQNQARRFNVDYPLSDDHINVKTLFGQTHPTVRKSVGMARALGELNFKLEGTHHRGVDDAKNIAKILHWCLQQ
;
A
#
# COMPACT_ATOMS: atom_id res chain seq x y z
N SER A 1 9.66 21.66 3.09
CA SER A 1 9.37 20.52 2.21
C SER A 1 7.94 20.16 2.49
N GLU A 2 7.06 20.10 1.50
CA GLU A 2 5.75 19.50 1.75
C GLU A 2 5.98 18.03 2.03
N ASP A 3 5.60 17.57 3.22
CA ASP A 3 5.70 16.16 3.60
C ASP A 3 4.69 15.39 2.74
N LEU A 4 5.19 14.69 1.72
CA LEU A 4 4.35 13.90 0.83
C LEU A 4 3.85 12.66 1.57
N THR A 5 2.54 12.47 1.58
CA THR A 5 1.90 11.22 2.01
C THR A 5 2.41 10.07 1.16
N TRP A 6 2.78 8.96 1.80
CA TRP A 6 3.21 7.75 1.10
C TRP A 6 2.28 6.59 1.44
N ALA A 7 2.32 5.53 0.63
CA ALA A 7 1.38 4.43 0.77
C ALA A 7 2.06 3.06 0.57
N SER A 8 1.57 2.06 1.28
CA SER A 8 1.96 0.66 1.10
C SER A 8 0.79 -0.29 1.36
N TYR A 9 0.96 -1.56 1.01
CA TYR A 9 -0.10 -2.56 1.12
C TYR A 9 0.01 -3.36 2.42
N GLY A 10 -0.41 -2.73 3.52
CA GLY A 10 -0.21 -3.23 4.88
C GLY A 10 0.97 -2.54 5.57
N ASN A 11 1.22 -2.90 6.83
CA ASN A 11 2.22 -2.25 7.67
C ASN A 11 3.63 -2.84 7.53
N TYR A 12 3.85 -3.81 6.63
CA TYR A 12 5.15 -4.47 6.52
C TYR A 12 6.24 -3.47 6.10
N ASP A 13 6.03 -2.72 5.03
CA ASP A 13 7.00 -1.74 4.53
C ASP A 13 7.29 -0.63 5.55
N LEU A 14 6.23 -0.10 6.20
CA LEU A 14 6.35 0.88 7.28
C LEU A 14 7.23 0.35 8.42
N ASN A 15 6.89 -0.83 8.94
CA ASN A 15 7.64 -1.43 10.03
C ASN A 15 9.09 -1.75 9.62
N MET A 16 9.29 -2.24 8.38
CA MET A 16 10.61 -2.54 7.85
C MET A 16 11.48 -1.29 7.79
N LEU A 17 10.98 -0.20 7.22
CA LEU A 17 11.72 1.06 7.08
C LEU A 17 12.02 1.69 8.43
N GLN A 18 11.06 1.70 9.36
CA GLN A 18 11.29 2.17 10.74
C GLN A 18 12.33 1.33 11.47
N ASN A 19 12.28 -0.01 11.31
CA ASN A 19 13.27 -0.90 11.89
C ASN A 19 14.67 -0.69 11.30
N GLN A 20 14.77 -0.47 9.99
CA GLN A 20 16.04 -0.20 9.32
C GLN A 20 16.62 1.15 9.72
N ALA A 21 15.82 2.21 9.78
CA ALA A 21 16.26 3.52 10.24
C ALA A 21 16.85 3.45 11.65
N ARG A 22 16.14 2.78 12.58
CA ARG A 22 16.64 2.52 13.94
C ARG A 22 17.93 1.69 13.94
N ARG A 23 18.00 0.64 13.13
CA ARG A 23 19.18 -0.24 13.05
C ARG A 23 20.42 0.48 12.53
N PHE A 24 20.25 1.41 11.59
CA PHE A 24 21.34 2.17 10.99
C PHE A 24 21.62 3.49 11.71
N ASN A 25 20.88 3.80 12.78
CA ASN A 25 20.97 5.06 13.51
C ASN A 25 20.88 6.28 12.59
N VAL A 26 19.88 6.24 11.69
CA VAL A 26 19.53 7.33 10.80
C VAL A 26 18.09 7.76 11.08
N ASP A 27 17.78 9.00 10.75
CA ASP A 27 16.41 9.49 10.82
C ASP A 27 15.52 8.71 9.85
N TYR A 28 14.26 8.51 10.25
CA TYR A 28 13.27 7.87 9.40
C TYR A 28 13.04 8.75 8.16
N PRO A 29 13.22 8.22 6.93
CA PRO A 29 13.34 9.06 5.74
C PRO A 29 11.99 9.41 5.10
N LEU A 30 10.87 8.87 5.58
CA LEU A 30 9.54 9.10 5.01
C LEU A 30 8.68 9.92 5.97
N SER A 31 7.59 10.48 5.44
CA SER A 31 6.56 11.15 6.24
C SER A 31 5.89 10.18 7.22
N ASP A 32 5.46 10.70 8.37
CA ASP A 32 4.57 10.02 9.31
C ASP A 32 3.16 9.82 8.74
N ASP A 33 2.80 10.58 7.70
CA ASP A 33 1.55 10.43 6.97
C ASP A 33 1.62 9.25 5.99
N HIS A 34 1.08 8.11 6.43
CA HIS A 34 1.10 6.83 5.72
C HIS A 34 -0.30 6.29 5.45
N ILE A 35 -0.57 5.95 4.19
CA ILE A 35 -1.80 5.24 3.80
C ILE A 35 -1.52 3.74 3.72
N ASN A 36 -2.17 3.00 4.63
CA ASN A 36 -2.30 1.56 4.49
C ASN A 36 -3.42 1.23 3.49
N VAL A 37 -3.06 0.99 2.22
CA VAL A 37 -4.00 0.73 1.11
C VAL A 37 -4.88 -0.49 1.39
N LYS A 38 -4.35 -1.49 2.09
CA LYS A 38 -5.10 -2.70 2.46
C LYS A 38 -6.26 -2.39 3.41
N THR A 39 -6.05 -1.48 4.35
CA THR A 39 -7.07 -1.02 5.28
C THR A 39 -8.07 -0.11 4.57
N LEU A 40 -7.57 0.88 3.83
CA LEU A 40 -8.40 1.81 3.06
C LEU A 40 -9.33 1.06 2.11
N PHE A 41 -8.82 0.09 1.34
CA PHE A 41 -9.64 -0.73 0.46
C PHE A 41 -10.79 -1.43 1.17
N GLY A 42 -10.56 -2.01 2.36
CA GLY A 42 -11.62 -2.67 3.12
C GLY A 42 -12.65 -1.71 3.74
N GLN A 43 -12.29 -0.44 3.91
CA GLN A 43 -13.21 0.61 4.37
C GLN A 43 -14.03 1.19 3.22
N THR A 44 -13.41 1.32 2.05
CA THR A 44 -14.02 1.93 0.87
C THR A 44 -14.86 0.95 0.05
N HIS A 45 -14.52 -0.34 0.03
CA HIS A 45 -15.22 -1.31 -0.82
C HIS A 45 -16.63 -1.64 -0.31
N PRO A 46 -17.68 -1.57 -1.15
CA PRO A 46 -19.08 -1.65 -0.71
C PRO A 46 -19.44 -2.98 -0.05
N THR A 47 -18.80 -4.08 -0.47
CA THR A 47 -19.12 -5.44 -0.03
C THR A 47 -17.98 -6.14 0.72
N VAL A 48 -16.74 -5.66 0.60
CA VAL A 48 -15.56 -6.33 1.14
C VAL A 48 -15.20 -5.65 2.45
N ARG A 49 -15.69 -6.21 3.56
CA ARG A 49 -15.55 -5.63 4.91
C ARG A 49 -14.26 -6.00 5.65
N LYS A 50 -13.35 -6.75 5.01
CA LYS A 50 -12.12 -7.25 5.64
C LYS A 50 -10.92 -6.91 4.76
N SER A 51 -9.79 -6.67 5.40
CA SER A 51 -8.49 -6.47 4.77
C SER A 51 -8.10 -7.70 3.92
N VAL A 52 -8.10 -7.59 2.59
CA VAL A 52 -7.75 -8.68 1.66
C VAL A 52 -6.32 -8.55 1.12
N GLY A 53 -5.75 -9.63 0.58
CA GLY A 53 -4.46 -9.57 -0.13
C GLY A 53 -4.55 -8.78 -1.44
N MET A 54 -3.42 -8.23 -1.90
CA MET A 54 -3.36 -7.35 -3.10
C MET A 54 -3.95 -8.03 -4.34
N ALA A 55 -3.55 -9.27 -4.63
CA ALA A 55 -4.06 -10.00 -5.80
C ALA A 55 -5.58 -10.18 -5.75
N ARG A 56 -6.15 -10.41 -4.55
CA ARG A 56 -7.60 -10.48 -4.37
C ARG A 56 -8.25 -9.11 -4.59
N ALA A 57 -7.70 -8.03 -4.02
CA ALA A 57 -8.23 -6.69 -4.24
C ALA A 57 -8.28 -6.32 -5.74
N LEU A 58 -7.23 -6.65 -6.51
CA LEU A 58 -7.25 -6.48 -7.97
C LEU A 58 -8.38 -7.28 -8.62
N GLY A 59 -8.58 -8.54 -8.20
CA GLY A 59 -9.66 -9.38 -8.69
C GLY A 59 -11.06 -8.82 -8.41
N GLU A 60 -11.32 -8.32 -7.20
CA GLU A 60 -12.59 -7.68 -6.85
C GLU A 60 -12.86 -6.42 -7.70
N LEU A 61 -11.79 -5.71 -8.11
CA LEU A 61 -11.85 -4.55 -9.00
C LEU A 61 -11.82 -4.89 -10.50
N ASN A 62 -11.78 -6.18 -10.86
CA ASN A 62 -11.59 -6.65 -12.24
C ASN A 62 -10.29 -6.11 -12.90
N PHE A 63 -9.27 -5.78 -12.12
CA PHE A 63 -7.96 -5.39 -12.61
C PHE A 63 -7.06 -6.62 -12.76
N LYS A 64 -6.31 -6.66 -13.86
CA LYS A 64 -5.29 -7.68 -14.07
C LYS A 64 -4.04 -7.36 -13.24
N LEU A 65 -3.51 -8.37 -12.56
CA LEU A 65 -2.17 -8.27 -11.95
C LEU A 65 -1.14 -8.16 -13.07
N GLU A 66 -0.37 -7.08 -13.06
CA GLU A 66 0.70 -6.81 -14.01
C GLU A 66 2.08 -7.12 -13.41
N GLY A 67 2.95 -7.72 -14.21
CA GLY A 67 4.31 -8.03 -13.81
C GLY A 67 4.45 -9.33 -13.02
N THR A 68 5.54 -9.44 -12.26
CA THR A 68 5.86 -10.62 -11.45
C THR A 68 5.38 -10.40 -10.02
N HIS A 69 4.48 -11.26 -9.54
CA HIS A 69 4.02 -11.20 -8.15
C HIS A 69 5.21 -11.30 -7.19
N HIS A 70 5.25 -10.43 -6.17
CA HIS A 70 6.36 -10.29 -5.21
C HIS A 70 7.62 -9.59 -5.74
N ARG A 71 7.59 -9.01 -6.95
CA ARG A 71 8.59 -8.03 -7.36
C ARG A 71 8.14 -6.65 -6.90
N GLY A 72 8.93 -6.02 -6.02
CA GLY A 72 8.55 -4.77 -5.36
C GLY A 72 8.04 -3.65 -6.30
N VAL A 73 8.71 -3.42 -7.43
CA VAL A 73 8.26 -2.40 -8.42
C VAL A 73 6.93 -2.76 -9.09
N ASP A 74 6.68 -4.04 -9.34
CA ASP A 74 5.44 -4.50 -9.99
C ASP A 74 4.29 -4.47 -8.97
N ASP A 75 4.54 -4.92 -7.74
CA ASP A 75 3.56 -4.80 -6.65
C ASP A 75 3.23 -3.32 -6.39
N ALA A 76 4.20 -2.41 -6.34
CA ALA A 76 3.97 -0.98 -6.17
C ALA A 76 3.04 -0.40 -7.26
N LYS A 77 3.23 -0.77 -8.52
CA LYS A 77 2.33 -0.36 -9.63
C LYS A 77 0.91 -0.88 -9.46
N ASN A 78 0.76 -2.14 -9.06
CA ASN A 78 -0.56 -2.72 -8.83
C ASN A 78 -1.25 -2.09 -7.60
N ILE A 79 -0.51 -1.83 -6.53
CA ILE A 79 -1.00 -1.13 -5.33
C ILE A 79 -1.46 0.28 -5.67
N ALA A 80 -0.74 1.00 -6.54
CA ALA A 80 -1.12 2.33 -7.00
C ALA A 80 -2.48 2.34 -7.71
N LYS A 81 -2.82 1.29 -8.49
CA LYS A 81 -4.15 1.16 -9.12
C LYS A 81 -5.26 1.01 -8.09
N ILE A 82 -5.04 0.18 -7.07
CA ILE A 82 -6.00 -0.02 -5.97
C ILE A 82 -6.18 1.29 -5.21
N LEU A 83 -5.08 1.96 -4.85
CA LEU A 83 -5.11 3.24 -4.15
C LEU A 83 -5.87 4.29 -4.97
N HIS A 84 -5.56 4.42 -6.26
CA HIS A 84 -6.27 5.33 -7.15
C HIS A 84 -7.78 5.07 -7.13
N TRP A 85 -8.21 3.81 -7.25
CA TRP A 85 -9.62 3.46 -7.15
C TRP A 85 -10.24 3.86 -5.80
N CYS A 86 -9.57 3.58 -4.68
CA CYS A 86 -10.05 3.95 -3.35
C CYS A 86 -10.26 5.45 -3.17
N LEU A 87 -9.38 6.28 -3.78
CA LEU A 87 -9.45 7.74 -3.70
C LEU A 87 -10.53 8.35 -4.62
N GLN A 88 -11.20 7.54 -5.45
CA GLN A 88 -12.25 7.99 -6.38
C GLN A 88 -13.65 7.52 -5.97
N GLN A 89 -13.80 6.81 -4.85
CA GLN A 89 -15.10 6.41 -4.30
C GLN A 89 -15.64 7.49 -3.36
#